data_AF-A0A2X2VH22-F1
#
_entry.id   AF-A0A2X2VH22-F1
#
_cell.length_a   1.000
_cell.length_b   1.000
_cell.length_c   1.000
_cell.angle_alpha   90.00
_cell.angle_beta   90.00
_cell.angle_gamma   90.00
#
_symmetry.space_group_name_H-M   'P 1'
#
loop_
_entity.id
_entity.type
_entity.pdbx_description
1 polymer ?
#
loop_
_entity_poly.entity_id
_entity_poly.type
_entity_poly.pdbx_seq_one_letter_code
_entity_poly.pdbx_strand_id
1 'polypeptide(L)' 'MNTLRIGLVSISDRASSGVYQDKGIPALEEWLASALTTPFDVQTRPDPG' A
#
# COMPACT_ATOMS: atom_id res chain seq x y z
N MET A 1 -9.41 -20.73 -7.27
CA MET A 1 -8.14 -20.35 -6.62
C MET A 1 -8.39 -19.09 -5.81
N ASN A 2 -8.04 -19.04 -4.52
CA ASN A 2 -8.20 -17.82 -3.72
C ASN A 2 -6.93 -16.97 -3.87
N THR A 3 -7.06 -15.77 -4.45
CA THR A 3 -5.98 -14.78 -4.52
C THR A 3 -5.79 -14.13 -3.16
N LEU A 4 -4.55 -14.02 -2.69
CA LEU A 4 -4.21 -13.31 -1.46
C LEU A 4 -4.50 -11.82 -1.65
N ARG A 5 -5.33 -11.22 -0.79
CA ARG A 5 -5.61 -9.78 -0.82
C ARG A 5 -4.89 -9.08 0.32
N ILE A 6 -4.18 -8.01 0.01
CA ILE A 6 -3.39 -7.23 0.97
C ILE A 6 -3.88 -5.79 0.95
N GLY A 7 -4.33 -5.30 2.12
CA GLY A 7 -4.74 -3.91 2.30
C GLY A 7 -3.58 -3.07 2.81
N LEU A 8 -3.24 -1.99 2.10
CA LEU A 8 -2.24 -1.02 2.53
C LEU A 8 -2.91 0.29 2.95
N VAL A 9 -2.57 0.78 4.12
CA VAL A 9 -3.12 2.01 4.71
C VAL A 9 -1.97 2.91 5.12
N SER A 10 -1.95 4.12 4.58
CA SER A 10 -1.03 5.17 5.01
C SER A 10 -1.58 5.85 6.26
N ILE A 11 -0.72 6.19 7.22
CA ILE A 11 -1.09 6.93 8.44
C ILE A 11 -0.36 8.27 8.55
N SER A 12 0.01 8.84 7.40
CA SER A 12 0.73 10.11 7.36
C SER A 12 -0.24 11.27 7.11
N ASP A 13 -0.53 12.06 8.13
CA ASP A 13 -1.35 13.28 8.01
C ASP A 13 -0.87 14.19 6.88
N ARG A 14 0.46 14.29 6.71
CA ARG A 14 1.08 15.11 5.66
C ARG A 14 0.87 14.54 4.27
N ALA A 15 0.94 13.21 4.12
CA ALA A 15 0.68 12.57 2.83
C ALA A 15 -0.81 12.61 2.48
N SER A 16 -1.67 12.33 3.45
CA SER A 16 -3.13 12.43 3.32
C SER A 16 -3.59 13.86 3.02
N SER A 17 -2.94 14.86 3.60
CA SER A 17 -3.21 16.28 3.31
C SER A 17 -2.57 16.78 2.01
N GLY A 18 -1.89 15.90 1.25
CA GLY A 18 -1.24 16.25 -0.03
C GLY A 18 -0.03 17.17 0.09
N VAL A 19 0.49 17.39 1.30
CA VAL A 19 1.68 18.23 1.54
C VAL A 19 2.91 17.61 0.89
N TYR A 20 3.00 16.27 0.93
CA TYR A 20 3.96 15.49 0.17
C TYR A 20 3.29 14.24 -0.40
N GLN A 21 3.81 13.73 -1.51
CA GLN A 21 3.36 12.45 -2.04
C GLN A 21 3.74 11.31 -1.09
N ASP A 22 2.81 10.38 -0.88
CA ASP A 22 3.11 9.13 -0.18
C ASP A 22 4.11 8.29 -1.00
N LYS A 23 5.29 8.05 -0.42
CA LYS A 23 6.32 7.16 -0.97
C LYS A 23 6.38 5.81 -0.25
N GLY A 24 5.71 5.69 0.90
CA GLY A 24 5.69 4.47 1.70
C GLY A 24 4.85 3.38 1.04
N ILE A 25 3.66 3.72 0.54
CA ILE A 25 2.80 2.77 -0.17
C ILE A 25 3.52 2.20 -1.42
N PRO A 26 4.05 3.02 -2.35
CA PRO A 26 4.81 2.49 -3.50
C PRO A 26 5.99 1.60 -3.10
N ALA A 27 6.78 2.02 -2.09
CA ALA A 27 7.93 1.23 -1.66
C ALA A 27 7.52 -0.12 -1.05
N LEU A 28 6.39 -0.17 -0.35
CA LEU A 28 5.88 -1.40 0.24
C LEU A 28 5.30 -2.35 -0.83
N GLU A 29 4.64 -1.81 -1.85
CA GLU A 29 4.21 -2.60 -3.02
C GLU A 29 5.40 -3.26 -3.74
N GLU A 30 6.46 -2.50 -4.00
CA GLU A 30 7.70 -3.03 -4.60
C GLU A 30 8.33 -4.11 -3.71
N TRP A 31 8.39 -3.88 -2.40
CA TRP A 31 8.93 -4.87 -1.47
C TRP A 31 8.10 -6.17 -1.47
N LEU A 32 6.77 -6.07 -1.41
CA LEU A 32 5.87 -7.24 -1.47
C LEU A 32 6.04 -8.01 -2.78
N ALA A 33 6.18 -7.31 -3.90
CA ALA A 33 6.45 -7.94 -5.20
C ALA A 33 7.78 -8.67 -5.23
N SER A 34 8.79 -8.20 -4.48
CA SER A 34 10.09 -8.88 -4.37
C SER A 34 10.08 -10.06 -3.38
N ALA A 35 9.23 -10.00 -2.36
CA ALA A 35 9.23 -10.95 -1.24
C ALA A 35 8.24 -12.11 -1.42
N LEU A 36 7.11 -11.88 -2.08
CA LEU A 36 6.04 -12.86 -2.22
C LEU A 36 6.08 -13.54 -3.59
N THR A 37 6.14 -14.87 -3.60
CA THR A 37 6.07 -15.67 -4.83
C THR A 37 4.63 -16.09 -5.20
N THR A 38 3.70 -15.97 -4.25
CA THR A 38 2.30 -16.32 -4.44
C THR A 38 1.55 -15.15 -5.09
N PRO A 39 0.68 -15.37 -6.09
CA PRO A 39 -0.13 -14.29 -6.65
C PRO A 39 -0.96 -13.57 -5.58
N PHE A 40 -0.85 -12.25 -5.56
CA PHE A 40 -1.57 -11.38 -4.64
C PHE A 40 -2.15 -10.16 -5.35
N ASP A 41 -3.10 -9.51 -4.70
CA ASP A 41 -3.74 -8.28 -5.13
C ASP A 41 -3.62 -7.24 -4.01
N VAL A 42 -3.20 -6.03 -4.36
CA VAL A 42 -3.01 -4.93 -3.41
C VAL A 42 -4.17 -3.97 -3.51
N GLN A 43 -4.71 -3.58 -2.35
CA GLN A 43 -5.76 -2.58 -2.22
C GLN A 43 -5.24 -1.45 -1.35
N THR A 44 -5.12 -0.25 -1.92
CA THR A 44 -4.70 0.94 -1.18
C THR A 44 -5.91 1.74 -0.73
N ARG A 45 -5.99 2.09 0.55
CA ARG A 45 -7.01 3.02 1.06
C ARG A 45 -6.33 4.29 1.60
N PRO A 46 -6.78 5.49 1.20
CA PRO A 46 -6.39 6.70 1.90
C PRO A 46 -6.88 6.63 3.36
N ASP A 47 -6.11 7.20 4.28
CA ASP A 47 -6.55 7.43 5.65
C ASP A 47 -7.88 8.20 5.64
N PRO A 48 -8.91 7.77 6.38
CA PRO A 48 -10.21 8.43 6.37
C PRO A 48 -10.22 9.81 7.07
N GLY A 49 -9.17 10.19 7.80
CA GLY A 49 -9.19 11.33 8.71
C GLY A 49 -9.93 11.05 10.01
#